data_AF-A0AAX3PB34-F1
#
_entry.id   AF-A0AAX3PB34-F1
#
_cell.length_a   1.000
_cell.length_b   1.000
_cell.length_c   1.000
_cell.angle_alpha   90.00
_cell.angle_beta   90.00
_cell.angle_gamma   90.00
#
_symmetry.space_group_name_H-M   'P 1'
#
loop_
_entity.id
_entity.type
_entity.pdbx_description
1 polymer ?
#
loop_
_entity_poly.entity_id
_entity_poly.type
_entity_poly.pdbx_seq_one_letter_code
_entity_poly.pdbx_strand_id
1 'polypeptide(L)'
;MQFRQKDLAGYRVQKLAEQKGLCPLCNQVVVKPVADHAHLNEPHEHHLRGVLCSQCNTTAGQVWKVLVRSGTVNKLGINGAVQYLVNLGKYYSADYSSEPYHPNRPKDEEKRLNRCTKTEILNEHPEYKSELYKDCTKADLIKIIIQRL
;
A
#
# COMPACT_ATOMS: atom_id res chain seq x y z
N MET A 1 2.22 18.68 -28.72
CA MET A 1 3.23 19.70 -28.37
C MET A 1 4.19 19.05 -27.38
N GLN A 2 5.51 19.14 -27.61
CA GLN A 2 6.51 18.52 -26.74
C GLN A 2 7.11 19.57 -25.79
N PHE A 3 7.14 19.27 -24.49
CA PHE A 3 7.80 20.12 -23.49
C PHE A 3 9.32 19.87 -23.50
N ARG A 4 10.12 20.92 -23.30
CA ARG A 4 11.54 20.80 -22.95
C ARG A 4 11.69 20.77 -21.43
N GLN A 5 12.85 20.33 -20.96
CA GLN A 5 13.12 20.23 -19.52
C GLN A 5 12.90 21.55 -18.75
N LYS A 6 13.26 22.68 -19.37
CA LYS A 6 13.05 24.02 -18.78
C LYS A 6 11.57 24.40 -18.65
N ASP A 7 10.72 23.85 -19.51
CA ASP A 7 9.28 24.17 -19.54
C ASP A 7 8.52 23.42 -18.42
N LEU A 8 9.09 22.31 -17.88
CA LEU A 8 8.48 21.52 -16.79
C LEU A 8 8.38 22.27 -15.46
N ALA A 9 9.26 23.24 -15.19
CA ALA A 9 9.15 24.05 -13.98
C ALA A 9 7.85 24.87 -13.97
N GLY A 10 7.53 25.52 -15.09
CA GLY A 10 6.28 26.27 -15.27
C GLY A 10 5.05 25.37 -15.21
N TYR A 11 5.08 24.22 -15.89
CA TYR A 11 4.00 23.23 -15.83
C TYR A 11 3.67 22.82 -14.39
N ARG A 12 4.70 22.50 -13.59
CA ARG A 12 4.48 22.06 -12.20
C ARG A 12 3.78 23.11 -11.37
N VAL A 13 4.19 24.37 -11.48
CA VAL A 13 3.58 25.48 -10.72
C VAL A 13 2.11 25.66 -11.13
N GLN A 14 1.85 25.76 -12.44
CA GLN A 14 0.49 25.93 -12.95
C GLN A 14 -0.41 24.75 -12.56
N LYS A 15 0.05 23.52 -12.83
CA LYS A 15 -0.75 22.32 -12.61
C LYS A 15 -1.00 22.06 -11.13
N LEU A 16 -0.04 22.37 -10.27
CA LEU A 16 -0.23 22.26 -8.82
C LEU A 16 -1.25 23.30 -8.31
N ALA A 17 -1.27 24.50 -8.88
CA ALA A 17 -2.29 25.51 -8.56
C ALA A 17 -3.70 25.03 -9.00
N GLU A 18 -3.83 24.45 -10.20
CA GLU A 18 -5.08 23.81 -10.67
C GLU A 18 -5.54 22.70 -9.71
N GLN A 19 -4.60 21.93 -9.16
CA GLN A 19 -4.85 20.88 -8.18
C GLN A 19 -4.99 21.40 -6.73
N LYS A 20 -5.07 22.72 -6.52
CA LYS A 20 -5.21 23.35 -5.20
C LYS A 20 -4.09 22.97 -4.21
N GLY A 21 -2.89 22.69 -4.70
CA GLY A 21 -1.76 22.27 -3.87
C GLY A 21 -1.79 20.82 -3.40
N LEU A 22 -2.79 20.02 -3.83
CA LEU A 22 -3.00 18.65 -3.36
C LEU A 22 -2.56 17.60 -4.39
N CYS A 23 -2.05 16.48 -3.88
CA CYS A 23 -1.75 15.30 -4.67
C CYS A 23 -3.06 14.58 -5.03
N PRO A 24 -3.37 14.34 -6.30
CA PRO A 24 -4.63 13.71 -6.71
C PRO A 24 -4.75 12.24 -6.29
N LEU A 25 -3.66 11.58 -5.88
CA LEU A 25 -3.68 10.18 -5.45
C LEU A 25 -3.89 10.01 -3.94
N CYS A 26 -3.20 10.79 -3.10
CA CYS A 26 -3.29 10.66 -1.64
C CYS A 26 -4.00 11.83 -0.95
N ASN A 27 -4.40 12.85 -1.71
CA ASN A 27 -5.07 14.06 -1.24
C ASN A 27 -4.30 14.86 -0.17
N GLN A 28 -2.98 14.68 -0.09
CA GLN A 28 -2.09 15.42 0.81
C GLN A 28 -1.44 16.62 0.11
N VAL A 29 -1.02 17.61 0.90
CA VAL A 29 -0.27 18.78 0.42
C VAL A 29 1.04 18.35 -0.23
N VAL A 30 1.31 18.86 -1.43
CA VAL A 30 2.52 18.53 -2.18
C VAL A 30 3.67 19.43 -1.76
N VAL A 31 4.60 18.89 -0.97
CA VAL A 31 5.84 19.60 -0.58
C VAL A 31 6.88 19.56 -1.70
N LYS A 32 7.06 18.40 -2.34
CA LYS A 32 8.01 18.20 -3.45
C LYS A 32 7.26 17.80 -4.72
N PRO A 33 6.91 18.75 -5.60
CA PRO A 33 6.11 18.49 -6.79
C PRO A 33 6.91 17.81 -7.89
N VAL A 34 6.37 16.69 -8.38
CA VAL A 34 6.89 15.93 -9.52
C VAL A 34 5.85 15.92 -10.64
N ALA A 35 6.26 16.25 -11.86
CA ALA A 35 5.40 16.16 -13.03
C ALA A 35 5.35 14.70 -13.49
N ASP A 36 4.23 14.03 -13.21
CA ASP A 36 4.01 12.65 -13.59
C ASP A 36 3.61 12.54 -15.06
N HIS A 37 4.01 11.46 -15.72
CA HIS A 37 3.71 11.20 -17.12
C HIS A 37 3.50 9.71 -17.38
N ALA A 38 2.77 9.40 -18.44
CA ALA A 38 2.62 8.04 -18.92
C ALA A 38 3.91 7.57 -19.60
N HIS A 39 4.43 6.40 -19.21
CA HIS A 39 5.54 5.77 -19.92
C HIS A 39 5.05 4.93 -21.13
N LEU A 40 6.02 4.36 -21.84
CA LEU A 40 5.78 3.39 -22.91
C LEU A 40 4.88 2.24 -22.42
N ASN A 41 3.86 1.88 -23.21
CA ASN A 41 2.86 0.87 -22.86
C ASN A 41 1.98 1.24 -21.66
N GLU A 42 1.81 2.52 -21.33
CA GLU A 42 0.81 3.01 -20.38
C GLU A 42 -0.36 3.69 -21.11
N PRO A 43 -1.54 3.85 -20.48
CA PRO A 43 -2.62 4.64 -21.08
C PRO A 43 -2.17 6.08 -21.32
N HIS A 44 -2.47 6.61 -22.51
CA HIS A 44 -2.06 7.95 -22.97
C HIS A 44 -0.55 8.17 -22.94
N GLU A 45 0.19 7.17 -23.40
CA GLU A 45 1.65 7.14 -23.49
C GLU A 45 2.32 8.50 -23.80
N HIS A 46 3.39 8.78 -23.06
CA HIS A 46 4.20 10.00 -23.10
C HIS A 46 3.50 11.31 -22.72
N HIS A 47 2.20 11.30 -22.40
CA HIS A 47 1.50 12.50 -21.96
C HIS A 47 1.71 12.74 -20.46
N LEU A 48 1.83 14.02 -20.09
CA LEU A 48 1.77 14.45 -18.70
C LEU A 48 0.38 14.17 -18.12
N ARG A 49 0.32 13.67 -16.89
CA ARG A 49 -0.94 13.38 -16.18
C ARG A 49 -1.29 14.49 -15.20
N GLY A 50 -0.31 14.93 -14.42
CA GLY A 50 -0.48 15.94 -13.40
C GLY A 50 0.74 16.09 -12.52
N VAL A 51 0.57 16.72 -11.37
CA VAL A 51 1.62 16.87 -10.36
C VAL A 51 1.33 15.98 -9.17
N LEU A 52 2.27 15.09 -8.83
CA LEU A 52 2.16 14.20 -7.68
C LEU A 52 3.15 14.62 -6.59
N CYS A 53 2.89 14.21 -5.35
CA CYS A 53 3.94 14.17 -4.34
C CYS A 53 4.97 13.09 -4.71
N SER A 54 6.21 13.24 -4.27
CA SER A 54 7.31 12.34 -4.63
C SER A 54 7.04 10.88 -4.28
N GLN A 55 6.35 10.62 -3.17
CA GLN A 55 6.02 9.26 -2.75
C GLN A 55 5.02 8.60 -3.71
N CYS A 56 3.91 9.29 -4.02
CA CYS A 56 2.89 8.77 -4.92
C CYS A 56 3.43 8.55 -6.33
N ASN A 57 4.27 9.45 -6.84
CA ASN A 57 4.92 9.29 -8.14
C ASN A 57 5.72 7.98 -8.22
N THR A 58 6.58 7.74 -7.22
CA THR A 58 7.38 6.51 -7.16
C THR A 58 6.49 5.28 -7.02
N THR A 59 5.51 5.30 -6.11
CA THR A 59 4.62 4.16 -5.87
C THR A 59 3.79 3.81 -7.11
N ALA A 60 3.21 4.80 -7.80
CA ALA A 60 2.43 4.58 -9.02
C ALA A 60 3.27 3.88 -10.11
N GLY A 61 4.50 4.34 -10.33
CA GLY A 61 5.43 3.70 -11.27
C GLY A 61 5.79 2.26 -10.86
N GLN A 62 5.98 1.98 -9.56
CA GLN A 62 6.25 0.62 -9.08
C GLN A 62 5.06 -0.31 -9.28
N VAL A 63 3.84 0.15 -9.00
CA VAL A 63 2.62 -0.63 -9.22
C VAL A 63 2.50 -1.03 -10.69
N TRP A 64 2.64 -0.08 -11.62
CA TRP A 64 2.58 -0.40 -13.05
C TRP A 64 3.67 -1.40 -13.47
N LYS A 65 4.91 -1.19 -12.99
CA LYS A 65 6.03 -2.09 -13.25
C LYS A 65 5.77 -3.52 -12.76
N VAL A 66 5.09 -3.70 -11.63
CA VAL A 66 4.68 -5.03 -11.13
C VAL A 66 3.61 -5.65 -12.04
N LEU A 67 2.64 -4.88 -12.52
CA LEU A 67 1.63 -5.38 -13.46
C LEU A 67 2.25 -5.82 -14.79
N VAL A 68 3.24 -5.09 -15.31
CA VAL A 68 3.99 -5.48 -16.51
C VAL A 68 4.76 -6.77 -16.25
N ARG A 69 5.57 -6.82 -15.18
CA ARG A 69 6.46 -7.97 -14.89
C ARG A 69 5.72 -9.25 -14.50
N SER A 70 4.53 -9.14 -13.92
CA SER A 70 3.67 -10.30 -13.63
C SER A 70 2.98 -10.86 -14.87
N GLY A 71 3.08 -10.20 -16.03
CA GLY A 71 2.37 -10.56 -17.25
C GLY A 71 0.91 -10.10 -17.28
N THR A 72 0.43 -9.41 -16.24
CA THR A 72 -0.95 -8.90 -16.16
C THR A 72 -1.27 -7.96 -17.32
N VAL A 73 -0.36 -7.04 -17.64
CA VAL A 73 -0.54 -6.11 -18.79
C VAL A 73 -0.56 -6.88 -20.12
N ASN A 74 0.32 -7.87 -20.31
CA ASN A 74 0.36 -8.65 -21.54
C ASN A 74 -0.91 -9.48 -21.74
N LYS A 75 -1.46 -10.04 -20.65
CA LYS A 75 -2.64 -10.90 -20.68
C LYS A 75 -3.94 -10.10 -20.85
N LEU A 76 -4.06 -8.96 -20.18
CA LEU A 76 -5.30 -8.18 -20.12
C LEU A 76 -5.30 -6.96 -21.05
N GLY A 77 -4.15 -6.62 -21.64
CA GLY A 77 -3.93 -5.34 -22.28
C GLY A 77 -3.88 -4.18 -21.28
N ILE A 78 -3.55 -2.99 -21.78
CA ILE A 78 -3.44 -1.75 -20.98
C ILE A 78 -4.75 -1.43 -20.24
N ASN A 79 -5.87 -1.42 -20.98
CA ASN A 79 -7.18 -1.08 -20.39
C ASN A 79 -7.64 -2.14 -19.38
N GLY A 80 -7.38 -3.42 -19.64
CA GLY A 80 -7.70 -4.49 -18.70
C GLY A 80 -6.84 -4.43 -17.44
N ALA A 81 -5.58 -4.00 -17.53
CA ALA A 81 -4.72 -3.77 -16.38
C ALA A 81 -5.19 -2.58 -15.52
N VAL A 82 -5.70 -1.51 -16.14
CA VAL A 82 -6.35 -0.40 -15.40
C VAL A 82 -7.61 -0.89 -14.70
N GLN A 83 -8.46 -1.65 -15.40
CA GLN A 83 -9.66 -2.23 -14.80
C GLN A 83 -9.34 -3.22 -13.67
N TYR A 84 -8.24 -3.96 -13.78
CA TYR A 84 -7.74 -4.82 -12.71
C TYR A 84 -7.46 -4.02 -11.43
N LEU A 85 -6.84 -2.83 -11.51
CA LEU A 85 -6.60 -1.99 -10.34
C LEU A 85 -7.90 -1.50 -9.69
N VAL A 86 -8.92 -1.16 -10.50
CA VAL A 86 -10.26 -0.81 -9.99
C VAL A 86 -10.89 -2.01 -9.26
N ASN A 87 -10.81 -3.19 -9.86
CA ASN A 87 -11.35 -4.42 -9.26
C ASN A 87 -10.60 -4.81 -7.99
N LEU A 88 -9.28 -4.62 -7.95
CA LEU A 88 -8.45 -4.86 -6.78
C LEU A 88 -8.85 -3.96 -5.61
N GLY A 89 -9.12 -2.67 -5.88
CA GLY A 89 -9.65 -1.75 -4.87
C GLY A 89 -10.97 -2.26 -4.28
N LYS A 90 -11.91 -2.66 -5.14
CA LYS A 90 -13.18 -3.26 -4.70
C LYS A 90 -12.98 -4.54 -3.91
N TYR A 91 -12.09 -5.42 -4.37
CA TYR A 91 -11.78 -6.69 -3.72
C TYR A 91 -11.23 -6.48 -2.31
N TYR A 92 -10.36 -5.49 -2.09
CA TYR A 92 -9.83 -5.16 -0.76
C TYR A 92 -10.79 -4.37 0.13
N SER A 93 -11.81 -3.72 -0.44
CA SER A 93 -12.82 -2.98 0.33
C SER A 93 -14.05 -3.81 0.71
N ALA A 94 -14.15 -5.06 0.24
CA ALA A 94 -15.25 -5.94 0.62
C ALA A 94 -15.12 -6.39 2.08
N ASP A 95 -16.26 -6.65 2.72
CA ASP A 95 -16.32 -7.18 4.08
C ASP A 95 -16.16 -8.71 4.03
N TYR A 96 -15.08 -9.21 4.64
CA TYR A 96 -14.79 -10.64 4.80
C TYR A 96 -14.80 -11.06 6.27
N SER A 97 -15.41 -10.27 7.16
CA SER A 97 -15.41 -10.54 8.60
C SER A 97 -16.10 -11.86 8.98
N SER A 98 -16.96 -12.40 8.12
CA SER A 98 -17.61 -13.70 8.27
C SER A 98 -16.84 -14.88 7.67
N GLU A 99 -15.77 -14.63 6.92
CA GLU A 99 -15.01 -15.70 6.25
C GLU A 99 -14.08 -16.43 7.23
N PRO A 100 -13.75 -17.71 6.98
CA PRO A 100 -12.84 -18.45 7.83
C PRO A 100 -11.41 -17.91 7.74
N TYR A 101 -10.66 -18.08 8.83
CA TYR A 101 -9.25 -17.72 8.88
C TYR A 101 -8.39 -18.62 8.00
N HIS A 102 -7.39 -18.04 7.34
CA HIS A 102 -6.40 -18.79 6.56
C HIS A 102 -5.52 -19.66 7.49
N PRO A 103 -5.11 -20.89 7.09
CA PRO A 103 -4.28 -21.77 7.91
C PRO A 103 -2.92 -21.20 8.38
N ASN A 104 -2.42 -20.18 7.69
CA ASN A 104 -1.20 -19.47 8.08
C ASN A 104 -1.40 -18.46 9.22
N ARG A 105 -2.65 -18.16 9.65
CA ARG A 105 -2.94 -17.21 10.74
C ARG A 105 -2.09 -17.48 11.99
N PRO A 106 -1.94 -18.72 12.50
CA PRO A 106 -1.13 -18.96 13.68
C PRO A 106 0.35 -18.59 13.48
N LYS A 107 0.90 -18.88 12.29
CA LYS A 107 2.29 -18.56 11.94
C LYS A 107 2.52 -17.05 11.79
N ASP A 108 1.59 -16.34 11.17
CA ASP A 108 1.70 -14.90 10.98
C ASP A 108 1.55 -14.16 12.32
N GLU A 109 0.65 -14.65 13.18
CA GLU A 109 0.46 -14.12 14.53
C GLU A 109 1.69 -14.37 15.42
N GLU A 110 2.29 -15.56 15.34
CA GLU A 110 3.55 -15.86 16.03
C GLU A 110 4.65 -14.88 15.61
N LYS A 111 4.77 -14.61 14.30
CA LYS A 111 5.76 -13.67 13.77
C LYS A 111 5.49 -12.23 14.23
N ARG A 112 4.22 -11.83 14.36
CA ARG A 112 3.81 -10.53 14.92
C ARG A 112 4.22 -10.41 16.38
N LEU A 113 3.79 -11.36 17.23
CA LEU A 113 4.05 -11.36 18.66
C LEU A 113 5.56 -11.44 18.98
N ASN A 114 6.34 -12.11 18.13
CA ASN A 114 7.80 -12.13 18.26
C ASN A 114 8.44 -10.73 18.12
N ARG A 115 7.78 -9.75 17.52
CA ARG A 115 8.25 -8.35 17.42
C ARG A 115 7.79 -7.48 18.59
N CYS A 116 6.82 -7.94 19.37
CA CYS A 116 6.32 -7.25 20.56
C CYS A 116 7.19 -7.57 21.79
N THR A 117 7.17 -6.68 22.76
CA THR A 117 7.69 -6.92 24.11
C THR A 117 6.69 -7.77 24.92
N LYS A 118 7.15 -8.41 26.01
CA LYS A 118 6.26 -9.16 26.92
C LYS A 118 5.13 -8.25 27.45
N THR A 119 5.46 -7.00 27.79
CA THR A 119 4.50 -6.02 28.30
C THR A 119 3.42 -5.66 27.28
N GLU A 120 3.79 -5.45 26.01
CA GLU A 120 2.82 -5.18 24.93
C GLU A 120 1.88 -6.37 24.73
N ILE A 121 2.42 -7.60 24.71
CA ILE A 121 1.60 -8.82 24.61
C ILE A 121 0.61 -8.92 25.77
N LEU A 122 1.06 -8.69 27.00
CA LEU A 122 0.19 -8.71 28.18
C LEU A 122 -0.87 -7.60 28.15
N ASN A 123 -0.57 -6.43 27.58
CA ASN A 123 -1.55 -5.35 27.43
C ASN A 123 -2.62 -5.68 26.38
N GLU A 124 -2.25 -6.34 25.29
CA GLU A 124 -3.19 -6.83 24.27
C GLU A 124 -4.04 -8.01 24.79
N HIS A 125 -3.46 -8.83 25.67
CA HIS A 125 -4.09 -10.02 26.23
C HIS A 125 -4.13 -9.98 27.77
N PRO A 126 -5.01 -9.14 28.36
CA PRO A 126 -5.06 -8.94 29.80
C PRO A 126 -5.34 -10.22 30.60
N GLU A 127 -5.94 -11.25 29.98
CA GLU A 127 -6.15 -12.58 30.57
C GLU A 127 -4.85 -13.27 31.03
N TYR A 128 -3.71 -12.94 30.39
CA TYR A 128 -2.40 -13.49 30.75
C TYR A 128 -1.64 -12.64 31.78
N LYS A 129 -2.24 -11.57 32.32
CA LYS A 129 -1.66 -10.81 33.44
C LYS A 129 -1.88 -11.47 34.81
N SER A 130 -2.63 -12.56 34.87
CA SER A 130 -2.93 -13.25 36.12
C SER A 130 -1.68 -13.89 36.73
N GLU A 131 -1.74 -14.14 38.05
CA GLU A 131 -0.67 -14.77 38.82
C GLU A 131 -0.24 -16.14 38.24
N LEU A 132 -1.16 -16.81 37.54
CA LEU A 132 -0.91 -18.08 36.85
C LEU A 132 0.18 -18.01 35.77
N TYR A 133 0.35 -16.83 35.15
CA TYR A 133 1.27 -16.63 34.02
C TYR A 133 2.42 -15.67 34.35
N LYS A 134 2.58 -15.27 35.61
CA LYS A 134 3.61 -14.29 36.02
C LYS A 134 5.02 -14.73 35.61
N ASP A 135 5.30 -16.02 35.77
CA ASP A 135 6.60 -16.64 35.53
C ASP A 135 6.79 -17.08 34.07
N CYS A 136 5.73 -17.03 33.25
CA CYS A 136 5.83 -17.38 31.83
C CYS A 136 6.76 -16.41 31.09
N THR A 137 7.67 -16.94 30.29
CA THR A 137 8.48 -16.11 29.40
C THR A 137 7.63 -15.57 28.25
N LYS A 138 8.16 -14.61 27.49
CA LYS A 138 7.54 -14.17 26.24
C LYS A 138 7.25 -15.35 25.31
N ALA A 139 8.20 -16.28 25.17
CA ALA A 139 8.06 -17.43 24.28
C ALA A 139 6.94 -18.38 24.73
N ASP A 140 6.78 -18.57 26.04
CA ASP A 140 5.71 -19.40 26.59
C ASP A 140 4.33 -18.78 26.35
N LEU A 141 4.20 -17.46 26.57
CA LEU A 141 2.97 -16.73 26.30
C LEU A 141 2.57 -16.82 24.82
N ILE A 142 3.53 -16.66 23.91
CA ILE A 142 3.28 -16.81 22.47
C ILE A 142 2.74 -18.20 22.16
N LYS A 143 3.38 -19.27 22.65
CA LYS A 143 2.90 -20.65 22.43
C LYS A 143 1.47 -20.85 22.91
N ILE A 144 1.13 -20.33 24.09
CA ILE A 144 -0.21 -20.42 24.67
C ILE A 144 -1.23 -19.70 23.79
N ILE A 145 -0.92 -18.47 23.34
CA ILE A 145 -1.80 -17.69 22.48
C ILE A 145 -2.06 -18.43 21.16
N ILE A 146 -0.99 -18.91 20.51
CA ILE A 146 -1.07 -19.61 19.22
C ILE A 146 -1.87 -20.91 19.29
N GLN A 147 -1.76 -21.67 20.39
CA GLN A 147 -2.54 -22.90 20.59
C GLN A 147 -4.05 -22.66 20.76
N ARG A 148 -4.46 -21.41 21.01
CA ARG A 148 -5.86 -21.01 21.24
C ARG A 148 -6.50 -20.31 20.03
N LEU A 149 -5.76 -20.12 18.94
CA LEU A 149 -6.25 -19.56 17.67
C LEU A 149 -6.91 -20.62 16.79
#